data_AF-A0A7K6TN32-F1
#
_entry.id   AF-A0A7K6TN32-F1
#
_cell.length_a   1.000
_cell.length_b   1.000
_cell.length_c   1.000
_cell.angle_alpha   90.00
_cell.angle_beta   90.00
_cell.angle_gamma   90.00
#
_symmetry.space_group_name_H-M   'P 1'
#
loop_
_entity.id
_entity.type
_entity.pdbx_description
1 polymer ?
#
loop_
_entity_poly.entity_id
_entity_poly.type
_entity_poly.pdbx_seq_one_letter_code
_entity_poly.pdbx_strand_id
1 'polypeptide(L)' 'FSDPFINRRRANDFIQAGSRLESISRERIRERVKGPQERQREACENYYPCEQYAFRHGYAAAYKHYFGRRRTK' A
#
# COMPACT_ATOMS: atom_id res chain seq x y z
N PHE A 1 7.66 -35.79 0.06
CA PHE A 1 8.85 -35.16 -0.54
C PHE A 1 8.50 -34.75 -1.95
N SER A 2 8.32 -33.46 -2.19
CA SER A 2 7.94 -32.93 -3.50
C SER A 2 9.20 -32.76 -4.34
N ASP A 3 9.28 -33.49 -5.45
CA ASP A 3 10.39 -33.45 -6.40
C ASP A 3 10.53 -32.03 -6.98
N PRO A 4 11.70 -31.37 -6.91
CA PRO A 4 11.89 -29.97 -7.33
C PRO A 4 11.77 -29.73 -8.84
N PHE A 5 11.65 -30.79 -9.66
CA PHE A 5 11.62 -30.68 -11.11
C PHE A 5 10.22 -30.94 -11.67
N ILE A 6 9.46 -29.87 -11.86
CA ILE A 6 8.13 -29.91 -12.47
C ILE A 6 8.29 -30.11 -13.98
N ASN A 7 7.67 -31.17 -14.52
CA ASN A 7 7.69 -31.46 -15.97
C ASN A 7 7.01 -30.32 -16.76
N ARG A 8 7.58 -29.90 -17.90
CA ARG A 8 7.12 -28.73 -18.71
C ARG A 8 5.62 -28.75 -19.01
N ARG A 9 5.02 -29.93 -19.15
CA ARG A 9 3.57 -30.10 -19.39
C ARG A 9 2.69 -29.76 -18.19
N ARG A 10 3.20 -29.92 -16.95
CA ARG A 10 2.49 -29.61 -15.70
C ARG A 10 2.77 -28.20 -15.17
N ALA A 11 3.78 -27.51 -15.69
CA ALA A 11 4.10 -26.14 -15.28
C ALA A 11 2.95 -25.15 -15.56
N ASN A 12 2.18 -25.38 -16.63
CA ASN A 12 1.02 -24.54 -16.97
C ASN A 12 -0.11 -24.64 -15.94
N ASP A 13 -0.24 -25.76 -15.22
CA ASP A 13 -1.26 -25.93 -14.17
C ASP A 13 -0.98 -25.03 -12.96
N PHE A 14 0.29 -24.72 -12.70
CA PHE A 14 0.71 -23.80 -11.63
C PHE A 14 0.65 -22.33 -12.03
N ILE A 15 0.83 -22.02 -13.32
CA ILE A 15 0.65 -20.67 -13.86
C ILE A 15 -0.83 -20.49 -14.23
N GLN A 16 -1.70 -20.47 -13.22
CA GLN A 16 -3.12 -20.23 -13.42
C GLN A 16 -3.29 -18.80 -13.96
N ALA A 17 -3.53 -18.66 -15.27
CA ALA A 17 -3.58 -17.37 -15.97
C ALA A 17 -4.57 -16.36 -15.33
N GLY A 18 -5.64 -16.85 -14.70
CA GLY A 18 -6.59 -16.02 -13.94
C GLY A 18 -5.96 -15.31 -12.73
N SER A 19 -5.02 -15.95 -12.04
CA SER A 19 -4.31 -15.36 -10.89
C SER A 19 -3.32 -14.27 -11.30
N ARG A 20 -2.75 -14.38 -12.51
CA ARG A 20 -1.80 -13.39 -13.04
C ARG A 20 -2.49 -12.08 -13.41
N LEU A 21 -3.70 -12.15 -13.98
CA LEU A 21 -4.46 -10.94 -14.29
C LEU A 21 -4.91 -10.23 -13.00
N GLU A 22 -5.32 -11.00 -11.99
CA GLU A 22 -5.65 -10.52 -10.65
C GLU A 22 -4.43 -9.93 -9.91
N SER A 23 -3.24 -10.54 -10.04
CA SER A 23 -2.04 -10.00 -9.42
C SER A 23 -1.63 -8.68 -10.08
N ILE A 24 -1.68 -8.60 -11.41
CA ILE A 24 -1.39 -7.38 -12.17
C ILE A 24 -2.43 -6.29 -11.89
N SER A 25 -3.71 -6.64 -11.79
CA SER A 25 -4.77 -5.67 -11.45
C SER A 25 -4.59 -5.14 -10.04
N ARG A 26 -4.25 -5.99 -9.06
CA ARG A 26 -3.94 -5.59 -7.68
C ARG A 26 -2.68 -4.73 -7.58
N GLU A 27 -1.63 -5.05 -8.33
CA GLU A 27 -0.43 -4.21 -8.44
C GLU A 27 -0.79 -2.84 -9.03
N ARG A 28 -1.54 -2.82 -10.14
CA ARG A 28 -1.98 -1.57 -10.79
C ARG A 28 -2.91 -0.74 -9.89
N ILE A 29 -3.74 -1.38 -9.05
CA ILE A 29 -4.55 -0.71 -8.03
C ILE A 29 -3.65 -0.15 -6.91
N ARG A 30 -2.62 -0.87 -6.47
CA ARG A 30 -1.63 -0.35 -5.50
C ARG A 30 -0.85 0.84 -6.05
N GLU A 31 -0.49 0.83 -7.33
CA GLU A 31 0.21 1.94 -7.97
C GLU A 31 -0.70 3.15 -8.22
N ARG A 32 -1.97 2.94 -8.57
CA ARG A 32 -2.91 4.04 -8.85
C ARG A 32 -3.55 4.62 -7.59
N VAL A 33 -3.79 3.80 -6.58
CA VAL A 33 -4.43 4.26 -5.34
C VAL A 33 -3.34 4.61 -4.36
N LYS A 34 -3.11 5.92 -4.21
CA LYS A 34 -2.24 6.45 -3.16
C LYS A 34 -2.59 5.79 -1.83
N GLY A 35 -1.59 5.11 -1.26
CA GLY A 35 -1.73 4.43 0.01
C GLY A 35 -2.25 5.39 1.08
N PRO A 36 -2.95 4.91 2.12
CA PRO A 36 -3.41 5.76 3.21
C PRO A 36 -2.25 6.53 3.85
N GLN A 37 -1.04 5.96 3.93
CA GLN A 37 0.16 6.66 4.40
C GLN A 37 0.61 7.76 3.44
N GLU A 38 0.61 7.51 2.13
CA GLU A 38 0.93 8.51 1.09
C GLU A 38 -0.01 9.72 1.20
N ARG A 39 -1.31 9.48 1.35
CA ARG A 39 -2.31 10.55 1.55
C ARG A 39 -2.11 11.32 2.85
N GLN A 40 -1.75 10.64 3.94
CA GLN A 40 -1.45 11.29 5.21
C GLN A 40 -0.19 12.16 5.10
N ARG A 41 0.82 11.67 4.37
CA ARG A 41 2.04 12.40 4.07
C ARG A 41 1.75 13.66 3.27
N GLU A 42 1.03 13.55 2.14
CA GLU A 42 0.63 14.70 1.32
C GLU A 42 -0.17 15.73 2.12
N ALA A 43 -1.08 15.29 3.00
CA ALA A 43 -1.83 16.20 3.86
C ALA A 43 -0.93 16.95 4.86
N CYS A 44 0.09 16.29 5.42
CA CYS A 44 1.06 16.94 6.30
C CYS A 44 2.01 17.88 5.53
N GLU A 45 2.44 17.53 4.31
CA GLU A 45 3.33 18.37 3.50
C GLU A 45 2.68 19.73 3.15
N ASN A 46 1.35 19.77 3.04
CA ASN A 46 0.59 21.00 2.84
C ASN A 46 0.42 21.86 4.12
N TYR A 47 0.86 21.39 5.29
CA TYR A 47 0.72 22.11 6.56
C TYR A 47 2.03 22.07 7.35
N TYR A 48 2.80 23.16 7.28
CA TYR A 48 4.14 23.27 7.87
C TYR A 48 4.27 22.78 9.33
N PRO A 49 3.30 23.04 10.24
CA PRO A 49 3.35 22.47 11.59
C PRO A 49 3.24 20.94 11.63
N CYS A 50 2.45 20.34 10.73
CA CYS A 50 2.35 18.88 10.58
C CYS A 50 3.65 18.28 10.07
N GLU A 51 4.26 18.92 9.07
CA GLU A 51 5.53 18.48 8.49
C GLU A 51 6.65 18.47 9.54
N GLN A 52 6.80 19.56 10.30
CA GLN A 52 7.79 19.66 11.39
C GLN A 52 7.59 18.60 12.49
N TYR A 53 6.33 18.26 12.79
CA TYR A 53 6.01 17.19 13.75
C TYR A 53 6.26 15.81 13.15
N ALA A 54 5.97 15.63 11.86
CA ALA A 54 6.19 14.39 11.12
C ALA A 54 7.68 14.03 11.05
N PHE A 55 8.57 15.02 10.96
CA PHE A 55 10.02 14.78 11.03
C PHE A 55 10.47 14.10 12.33
N ARG A 56 9.74 14.29 13.44
CA ARG A 56 10.09 13.70 14.75
C ARG A 56 9.30 12.44 15.08
N HIS A 57 8.02 12.40 14.72
CA HIS A 57 7.08 11.36 15.15
C HIS A 57 6.50 10.53 14.00
N GLY A 58 6.83 10.86 12.75
CA GLY A 58 6.29 10.24 11.54
C GLY A 58 4.95 10.82 11.10
N TYR A 59 4.65 10.65 9.80
CA TYR A 59 3.45 11.20 9.17
C TYR A 59 2.14 10.65 9.76
N ALA A 60 2.10 9.38 10.18
CA ALA A 60 0.89 8.79 10.76
C ALA A 60 0.51 9.43 12.10
N ALA A 61 1.49 9.69 12.97
CA ALA A 61 1.28 10.35 14.26
C ALA A 61 0.95 11.83 14.08
N ALA A 62 1.68 12.53 13.20
CA ALA A 62 1.43 13.92 12.85
C ALA A 62 0.02 14.13 12.29
N TYR A 63 -0.39 13.29 11.35
CA TYR A 63 -1.72 13.34 10.78
C TYR A 63 -2.81 13.15 11.83
N LYS A 64 -2.64 12.18 12.75
CA LYS A 64 -3.57 11.97 13.86
C LYS A 64 -3.61 13.16 14.82
N HIS A 65 -2.46 13.79 15.10
CA HIS A 65 -2.34 14.92 16.01
C HIS A 65 -3.10 16.16 15.49
N TYR A 66 -2.94 16.49 14.20
CA TYR A 66 -3.54 17.69 13.60
C TYR A 66 -4.91 17.46 12.96
N PHE A 67 -5.09 16.33 12.27
CA PHE A 67 -6.32 16.01 11.52
C PHE A 67 -7.20 14.94 12.19
N GLY A 68 -6.67 14.18 13.15
CA GLY A 68 -7.42 13.12 13.84
C GLY A 68 -8.47 13.61 14.84
N ARG A 69 -8.56 14.93 15.07
CA ARG A 69 -9.41 15.53 16.12
C ARG A 69 -10.83 15.92 15.66
N ARG A 70 -11.24 15.56 14.44
CA ARG A 70 -12.61 15.80 13.93
C ARG A 70 -13.27 14.53 13.41
N ARG A 71 -13.80 13.72 14.34
CA ARG A 71 -14.98 12.87 14.13
C ARG A 71 -15.73 12.69 15.46
N THR A 72 -16.18 13.79 16.06
CA THR A 72 -17.37 13.73 16.92
C THR A 72 -18.55 14.06 16.03
N LYS A 73 -19.36 13.03 15.77
CA LYS A 73 -20.67 13.14 15.12
C LYS A 73 -21.64 13.80 16.09
#